data_AF-A0A524G6S3-F1
#
_entry.id   AF-A0A524G6S3-F1
#
_cell.length_a   1.000
_cell.length_b   1.000
_cell.length_c   1.000
_cell.angle_alpha   90.00
_cell.angle_beta   90.00
_cell.angle_gamma   90.00
#
_symmetry.space_group_name_H-M   'P 1'
#
loop_
_entity.id
_entity.type
_entity.pdbx_description
1 polymer ?
#
loop_
_entity_poly.entity_id
_entity_poly.type
_entity_poly.pdbx_seq_one_letter_code
_entity_poly.pdbx_strand_id
1 'polypeptide(L)'
;MSKDPDKEPTDRVDAKKVVDGLLTELGVDDEMRHELIESGRMSSDVMRVESSEQVRHRMELDTSIERLRDSLSLLERNILTVDGTIDRIERDLVPVVLSFLVGLKGNLVSMRGDIITKSKRKAKTNLQTVFIDDEVKPIVDEEFKVVEDSLTSGMSTPILEKMRDITESMKEFMKITLNELSTLKGSVDDYTQKASTEIEHLSTTLGMKPRIEIPKEVEEQLKKYSHEIDQLKHELGLERQKLENRDSENAELRKNIAELKVRNDDLEDTLMSTQSAPKVDPTLLAELRQTVKSLEAMKEVQGKKIEELEDRLQTSDHKVSEYHGIISQKEVEIGELQTKMRQLEDEMGSTGVRLSEMEELRARVRSYESGDKARELERIKTEFERISASNERLSKDFDETKTKLQHTEETIEGYMSLMDSTEKTKAFLMVEEHGEMSIREIARSLGVAPAIVMKWAEEFQALGIAWVVDGSTLVHRDKLESKK
;
A
#
# COMPACT_ATOMS: atom_id res chain seq x y z
N MET A 1 -27.26 -24.96 21.41
CA MET A 1 -27.59 -24.11 20.26
C MET A 1 -27.07 -24.83 19.02
N SER A 2 -27.96 -25.57 18.39
CA SER A 2 -27.74 -26.45 17.24
C SER A 2 -27.30 -25.64 16.02
N LYS A 3 -26.27 -26.13 15.31
CA LYS A 3 -25.93 -25.67 13.96
C LYS A 3 -26.84 -26.43 12.99
N ASP A 4 -27.73 -25.72 12.30
CA ASP A 4 -28.36 -26.20 11.08
C ASP A 4 -27.39 -25.96 9.91
N PRO A 5 -26.98 -27.01 9.16
CA PRO A 5 -26.21 -26.89 7.95
C PRO A 5 -27.11 -27.23 6.75
N ASP A 6 -28.09 -26.39 6.43
CA ASP A 6 -28.87 -26.52 5.19
C ASP A 6 -29.50 -25.16 4.84
N LYS A 7 -28.66 -24.25 4.35
CA LYS A 7 -29.10 -23.16 3.48
C LYS A 7 -28.05 -22.98 2.40
N GLU A 8 -28.26 -23.66 1.27
CA GLU A 8 -27.60 -23.30 0.03
C GLU A 8 -27.92 -21.83 -0.30
N PRO A 9 -26.94 -21.01 -0.72
CA PRO A 9 -27.20 -19.66 -1.18
C PRO A 9 -27.88 -19.73 -2.55
N THR A 10 -29.19 -19.48 -2.56
CA THR A 10 -30.04 -19.41 -3.77
C THR A 10 -29.86 -18.09 -4.54
N ASP A 11 -28.63 -17.68 -4.84
CA ASP A 11 -28.35 -16.46 -5.62
C ASP A 11 -27.50 -16.71 -6.87
N ARG A 12 -27.42 -17.96 -7.34
CA ARG A 12 -27.00 -18.26 -8.71
C ARG A 12 -28.22 -18.32 -9.62
N VAL A 13 -28.80 -17.16 -9.92
CA VAL A 13 -29.60 -17.05 -11.14
C VAL A 13 -28.62 -17.27 -12.29
N ASP A 14 -28.63 -18.46 -12.88
CA ASP A 14 -27.85 -18.80 -14.06
C ASP A 14 -28.06 -17.71 -15.12
N ALA A 15 -27.09 -16.81 -15.29
CA ALA A 15 -27.16 -15.72 -16.29
C ALA A 15 -27.44 -16.27 -17.71
N LYS A 16 -27.06 -17.53 -17.94
CA LYS A 16 -27.38 -18.30 -19.14
C LYS A 16 -28.88 -18.51 -19.35
N LYS A 17 -29.64 -18.80 -18.28
CA LYS A 17 -31.11 -18.95 -18.33
C LYS A 17 -31.84 -17.62 -18.55
N VAL A 18 -31.27 -16.49 -18.11
CA VAL A 18 -31.86 -15.16 -18.33
C VAL A 18 -31.70 -14.74 -19.79
N VAL A 19 -30.53 -14.99 -20.38
CA VAL A 19 -30.26 -14.72 -21.80
C VAL A 19 -31.05 -15.69 -22.69
N ASP A 20 -31.09 -16.98 -22.35
CA ASP A 20 -31.92 -17.96 -23.07
C ASP A 20 -33.41 -17.56 -22.97
N GLY A 21 -33.88 -17.09 -21.81
CA GLY A 21 -35.25 -16.56 -21.65
C GLY A 21 -35.54 -15.34 -22.52
N LEU A 22 -34.64 -14.36 -22.58
CA LEU A 22 -34.79 -13.16 -23.40
C LEU A 22 -34.72 -13.45 -24.91
N LEU A 23 -33.86 -14.37 -25.33
CA LEU A 23 -33.75 -14.79 -26.74
C LEU A 23 -34.96 -15.61 -27.19
N THR A 24 -35.50 -16.43 -26.30
CA THR A 24 -36.75 -17.18 -26.55
C THR A 24 -37.95 -16.22 -26.59
N GLU A 25 -38.01 -15.19 -25.73
CA GLU A 25 -39.02 -14.11 -25.80
C GLU A 25 -38.90 -13.26 -27.07
N LEU A 26 -37.70 -13.14 -27.65
CA LEU A 26 -37.46 -12.48 -28.94
C LEU A 26 -37.73 -13.38 -30.15
N GLY A 27 -38.18 -14.63 -29.95
CA GLY A 27 -38.54 -15.58 -31.01
C GLY A 27 -37.34 -16.15 -31.76
N VAL A 28 -36.17 -16.23 -31.12
CA VAL A 28 -34.97 -16.84 -31.69
C VAL A 28 -34.88 -18.29 -31.22
N ASP A 29 -35.32 -19.21 -32.07
CA ASP A 29 -35.25 -20.64 -31.81
C ASP A 29 -33.79 -21.15 -31.85
N ASP A 30 -33.49 -22.28 -31.18
CA ASP A 30 -32.12 -22.84 -31.10
C ASP A 30 -31.49 -23.14 -32.49
N GLU A 31 -32.31 -23.38 -33.51
CA GLU A 31 -31.89 -23.61 -34.89
C GLU A 31 -31.45 -22.30 -35.57
N MET A 32 -32.23 -21.23 -35.39
CA MET A 32 -31.92 -19.87 -35.86
C MET A 32 -30.70 -19.29 -35.14
N ARG A 33 -30.52 -19.67 -33.87
CA ARG A 33 -29.34 -19.36 -33.06
C ARG A 33 -28.06 -20.00 -33.63
N HIS A 34 -28.15 -21.24 -34.11
CA HIS A 34 -27.02 -21.93 -34.73
C HIS A 34 -26.65 -21.29 -36.08
N GLU A 35 -27.65 -20.95 -36.90
CA GLU A 35 -27.45 -20.24 -38.18
C GLU A 35 -26.87 -18.83 -37.99
N LEU A 36 -27.23 -18.10 -36.94
CA LEU A 36 -26.69 -16.77 -36.64
C LEU A 36 -25.21 -16.81 -36.20
N ILE A 37 -24.79 -17.88 -35.52
CA ILE A 37 -23.39 -18.12 -35.14
C ILE A 37 -22.58 -18.56 -36.36
N GLU A 38 -23.11 -19.49 -37.18
CA GLU A 38 -22.44 -19.95 -38.40
C GLU A 38 -22.33 -18.86 -39.48
N SER A 39 -23.34 -17.99 -39.59
CA SER A 39 -23.32 -16.86 -40.53
C SER A 39 -22.43 -15.70 -40.06
N GLY A 40 -21.82 -15.79 -38.87
CA GLY A 40 -20.97 -14.76 -38.29
C GLY A 40 -21.71 -13.47 -37.91
N ARG A 41 -23.06 -13.47 -37.96
CA ARG A 41 -23.89 -12.33 -37.58
C ARG A 41 -24.06 -12.19 -36.08
N MET A 42 -23.80 -13.27 -35.33
CA MET A 42 -23.71 -13.28 -33.88
C MET A 42 -22.35 -13.87 -33.47
N SER A 43 -21.48 -13.04 -32.88
CA SER A 43 -20.21 -13.55 -32.32
C SER A 43 -20.50 -14.39 -31.08
N SER A 44 -19.83 -15.54 -30.93
CA SER A 44 -19.98 -16.38 -29.73
C SER A 44 -19.59 -15.63 -28.44
N ASP A 45 -18.81 -14.54 -28.55
CA ASP A 45 -18.43 -13.66 -27.46
C ASP A 45 -19.59 -12.80 -26.91
N VAL A 46 -20.67 -12.60 -27.69
CA VAL A 46 -21.87 -11.86 -27.22
C VAL A 46 -22.54 -12.56 -26.04
N MET A 47 -22.25 -13.86 -25.82
CA MET A 47 -22.80 -14.64 -24.70
C MET A 47 -21.97 -14.60 -23.42
N ARG A 48 -20.81 -13.92 -23.40
CA ARG A 48 -20.05 -13.70 -22.16
C ARG A 48 -20.45 -12.36 -21.54
N VAL A 49 -21.62 -12.36 -20.91
CA VAL A 49 -21.96 -11.28 -19.96
C VAL A 49 -20.97 -11.38 -18.80
N GLU A 50 -20.15 -10.35 -18.62
CA GLU A 50 -19.28 -10.23 -17.44
C GLU A 50 -20.13 -10.45 -16.19
N SER A 51 -19.65 -11.27 -15.25
CA SER A 51 -20.38 -11.50 -14.00
C SER A 51 -20.57 -10.17 -13.25
N SER A 52 -21.68 -10.00 -12.55
CA SER A 52 -21.95 -8.79 -11.76
C SER A 52 -20.84 -8.49 -10.74
N GLU A 53 -20.15 -9.52 -10.26
CA GLU A 53 -19.01 -9.44 -9.38
C GLU A 53 -17.76 -8.87 -10.09
N GLN A 54 -17.47 -9.32 -11.33
CA GLN A 54 -16.41 -8.73 -12.17
C GLN A 54 -16.68 -7.25 -12.49
N VAL A 55 -17.93 -6.89 -12.80
CA VAL A 55 -18.31 -5.49 -13.05
C VAL A 55 -18.10 -4.64 -11.79
N ARG A 56 -18.48 -5.17 -10.62
CA ARG A 56 -18.29 -4.48 -9.34
C ARG A 56 -16.82 -4.27 -9.00
N HIS A 57 -15.98 -5.31 -9.11
CA HIS A 57 -14.55 -5.20 -8.85
C HIS A 57 -13.86 -4.20 -9.78
N ARG A 58 -14.26 -4.20 -11.07
CA ARG A 58 -13.78 -3.23 -12.03
C ARG A 58 -14.19 -1.79 -11.69
N MET A 59 -15.45 -1.56 -11.31
CA MET A 59 -15.91 -0.24 -10.84
C MET A 59 -15.16 0.23 -9.59
N GLU A 60 -14.89 -0.67 -8.64
CA GLU A 60 -14.13 -0.35 -7.43
C GLU A 60 -12.67 0.01 -7.72
N LEU A 61 -12.05 -0.67 -8.70
CA LEU A 61 -10.72 -0.35 -9.24
C LEU A 61 -10.72 0.99 -9.98
N ASP A 62 -11.65 1.22 -10.88
CA ASP A 62 -11.76 2.47 -11.65
C ASP A 62 -11.94 3.67 -10.71
N THR A 63 -12.77 3.53 -9.66
CA THR A 63 -12.95 4.56 -8.63
C THR A 63 -11.64 4.83 -7.86
N SER A 64 -10.84 3.80 -7.57
CA SER A 64 -9.54 3.98 -6.91
C SER A 64 -8.49 4.62 -7.83
N ILE A 65 -8.53 4.33 -9.14
CA ILE A 65 -7.67 4.95 -10.15
C ILE A 65 -8.02 6.43 -10.30
N GLU A 66 -9.30 6.79 -10.31
CA GLU A 66 -9.75 8.19 -10.36
C GLU A 66 -9.22 8.97 -9.15
N ARG A 67 -9.39 8.44 -7.93
CA ARG A 67 -8.86 9.06 -6.71
C ARG A 67 -7.33 9.22 -6.73
N LEU A 68 -6.62 8.23 -7.27
CA LEU A 68 -5.18 8.27 -7.42
C LEU A 68 -4.76 9.36 -8.42
N ARG A 69 -5.46 9.48 -9.55
CA ARG A 69 -5.22 10.54 -10.55
C ARG A 69 -5.51 11.93 -10.00
N ASP A 70 -6.60 12.09 -9.26
CA ASP A 70 -6.94 13.36 -8.62
C ASP A 70 -5.86 13.77 -7.61
N SER A 71 -5.42 12.82 -6.78
CA SER A 71 -4.34 13.03 -5.80
C SER A 71 -3.01 13.41 -6.47
N LEU A 72 -2.66 12.76 -7.60
CA LEU A 72 -1.48 13.11 -8.40
C LEU A 72 -1.59 14.51 -8.99
N SER A 73 -2.74 14.86 -9.56
CA SER A 73 -2.94 16.18 -10.20
C SER A 73 -2.80 17.34 -9.20
N LEU A 74 -3.27 17.16 -7.96
CA LEU A 74 -3.13 18.14 -6.90
C LEU A 74 -1.66 18.31 -6.48
N LEU A 75 -0.95 17.19 -6.32
CA LEU A 75 0.46 17.18 -5.96
C LEU A 75 1.33 17.83 -7.05
N GLU A 76 1.07 17.52 -8.32
CA GLU A 76 1.75 18.14 -9.47
C GLU A 76 1.54 19.66 -9.50
N ARG A 77 0.30 20.12 -9.29
CA ARG A 77 -0.01 21.55 -9.24
C ARG A 77 0.75 22.25 -8.11
N ASN A 78 0.85 21.61 -6.95
CA ASN A 78 1.54 22.18 -5.81
C ASN A 78 3.06 22.20 -6.00
N ILE A 79 3.64 21.16 -6.59
CA ILE A 79 5.07 21.14 -6.96
C ILE A 79 5.37 22.28 -7.96
N LEU A 80 4.56 22.44 -9.00
CA LEU A 80 4.72 23.54 -9.97
C LEU A 80 4.62 24.93 -9.32
N THR A 81 3.79 25.06 -8.28
CA THR A 81 3.64 26.32 -7.54
C THR A 81 4.88 26.59 -6.67
N VAL A 82 5.43 25.56 -6.03
CA VAL A 82 6.68 25.65 -5.26
C VAL A 82 7.85 26.00 -6.18
N ASP A 83 8.01 25.31 -7.30
CA ASP A 83 9.05 25.58 -8.29
C ASP A 83 8.95 27.01 -8.83
N GLY A 84 7.74 27.46 -9.19
CA GLY A 84 7.52 28.84 -9.64
C GLY A 84 7.82 29.90 -8.56
N THR A 85 7.75 29.52 -7.27
CA THR A 85 8.12 30.40 -6.16
C THR A 85 9.65 30.43 -5.98
N ILE A 86 10.31 29.28 -6.09
CA ILE A 86 11.77 29.17 -6.07
C ILE A 86 12.38 29.97 -7.22
N ASP A 87 11.85 29.82 -8.43
CA ASP A 87 12.30 30.57 -9.61
C ASP A 87 12.21 32.09 -9.41
N ARG A 88 11.15 32.58 -8.76
CA ARG A 88 11.00 34.01 -8.42
C ARG A 88 12.04 34.46 -7.40
N ILE A 89 12.37 33.64 -6.41
CA ILE A 89 13.41 33.95 -5.43
C ILE A 89 14.78 34.06 -6.12
N GLU A 90 15.12 33.05 -6.92
CA GLU A 90 16.40 32.99 -7.61
C GLU A 90 16.56 34.07 -8.67
N ARG A 91 15.48 34.44 -9.35
CA ARG A 91 15.51 35.44 -10.43
C ARG A 91 15.32 36.87 -9.96
N ASP A 92 14.41 37.11 -9.01
CA ASP A 92 14.01 38.47 -8.65
C ASP A 92 14.69 38.96 -7.36
N LEU A 93 14.90 38.07 -6.37
CA LEU A 93 15.43 38.49 -5.07
C LEU A 93 16.95 38.37 -4.99
N VAL A 94 17.51 37.22 -5.38
CA VAL A 94 18.95 36.95 -5.29
C VAL A 94 19.80 37.97 -6.08
N PRO A 95 19.48 38.33 -7.33
CA PRO A 95 20.27 39.28 -8.10
C PRO A 95 20.15 40.71 -7.58
N VAL A 96 18.99 41.09 -7.05
CA VAL A 96 18.79 42.42 -6.43
C VAL A 96 19.61 42.54 -5.16
N VAL A 97 19.57 41.52 -4.29
CA VAL A 97 20.37 41.49 -3.06
C VAL A 97 21.87 41.49 -3.36
N LEU A 98 22.33 40.66 -4.31
CA LEU A 98 23.73 40.61 -4.71
C LEU A 98 24.20 41.91 -5.35
N SER A 99 23.42 42.50 -6.27
CA SER A 99 23.79 43.77 -6.92
C SER A 99 23.85 44.92 -5.92
N PHE A 100 22.95 44.95 -4.93
CA PHE A 100 22.94 45.96 -3.89
C PHE A 100 24.13 45.83 -2.94
N LEU A 101 24.44 44.61 -2.47
CA LEU A 101 25.60 44.35 -1.61
C LEU A 101 26.93 44.62 -2.33
N VAL A 102 27.06 44.19 -3.58
CA VAL A 102 28.25 44.46 -4.41
C VAL A 102 28.38 45.97 -4.69
N GLY A 103 27.28 46.65 -4.96
CA GLY A 103 27.25 48.11 -5.18
C GLY A 103 27.65 48.89 -3.93
N LEU A 104 27.12 48.54 -2.76
CA LEU A 104 27.49 49.15 -1.49
C LEU A 104 28.96 48.91 -1.14
N LYS A 105 29.43 47.68 -1.28
CA LYS A 105 30.85 47.33 -1.06
C LYS A 105 31.75 48.08 -2.05
N GLY A 106 31.36 48.18 -3.31
CA GLY A 106 32.07 48.97 -4.31
C GLY A 106 32.15 50.46 -3.95
N ASN A 107 31.06 51.03 -3.47
CA ASN A 107 31.00 52.42 -3.02
C ASN A 107 31.87 52.68 -1.76
N LEU A 108 31.86 51.77 -0.79
CA LEU A 108 32.70 51.85 0.41
C LEU A 108 34.18 51.74 0.06
N VAL A 109 34.56 50.78 -0.79
CA VAL A 109 35.93 50.63 -1.27
C VAL A 109 36.38 51.86 -2.06
N SER A 110 35.48 52.45 -2.87
CA SER A 110 35.74 53.70 -3.60
C SER A 110 35.95 54.88 -2.65
N MET A 111 35.10 55.06 -1.63
CA MET A 111 35.25 56.11 -0.61
C MET A 111 36.55 55.96 0.18
N ARG A 112 36.89 54.74 0.60
CA ARG A 112 38.16 54.43 1.26
C ARG A 112 39.35 54.77 0.37
N GLY A 113 39.28 54.34 -0.90
CA GLY A 113 40.27 54.64 -1.92
C GLY A 113 40.42 56.14 -2.17
N ASP A 114 39.32 56.89 -2.18
CA ASP A 114 39.32 58.34 -2.32
C ASP A 114 39.97 59.04 -1.13
N ILE A 115 39.63 58.66 0.10
CA ILE A 115 40.21 59.26 1.30
C ILE A 115 41.71 58.99 1.35
N ILE A 116 42.15 57.76 1.13
CA ILE A 116 43.58 57.41 1.24
C ILE A 116 44.34 57.92 0.01
N THR A 117 43.89 57.57 -1.20
CA THR A 117 44.65 57.81 -2.44
C THR A 117 44.56 59.27 -2.89
N LYS A 118 43.40 59.95 -2.79
CA LYS A 118 43.33 61.38 -3.15
C LYS A 118 44.01 62.25 -2.11
N SER A 119 43.95 61.91 -0.82
CA SER A 119 44.70 62.65 0.21
C SER A 119 46.21 62.48 0.02
N LYS A 120 46.66 61.26 -0.28
CA LYS A 120 48.06 60.99 -0.62
C LYS A 120 48.54 61.77 -1.85
N ARG A 121 47.72 61.87 -2.90
CA ARG A 121 48.03 62.68 -4.10
C ARG A 121 48.01 64.19 -3.84
N LYS A 122 47.23 64.68 -2.87
CA LYS A 122 47.17 66.09 -2.48
C LYS A 122 48.25 66.50 -1.47
N ALA A 123 48.94 65.54 -0.86
CA ALA A 123 50.08 65.79 0.00
C ALA A 123 51.22 66.42 -0.80
N LYS A 124 51.76 67.55 -0.33
CA LYS A 124 52.81 68.31 -1.02
C LYS A 124 54.21 67.95 -0.57
N THR A 125 54.34 67.16 0.50
CA THR A 125 55.62 66.81 1.13
C THR A 125 55.66 65.32 1.45
N ASN A 126 56.87 64.73 1.40
CA ASN A 126 57.05 63.31 1.73
C ASN A 126 56.61 62.98 3.16
N LEU A 127 56.76 63.92 4.09
CA LEU A 127 56.36 63.72 5.49
C LEU A 127 54.82 63.62 5.63
N GLN A 128 54.06 64.38 4.83
CA GLN A 128 52.60 64.25 4.76
C GLN A 128 52.17 62.94 4.09
N THR A 129 52.90 62.48 3.07
CA THR A 129 52.64 61.20 2.42
C THR A 129 52.86 60.02 3.38
N VAL A 130 53.96 60.04 4.14
CA VAL A 130 54.28 59.03 5.16
C VAL A 130 53.25 59.05 6.29
N PHE A 131 52.85 60.23 6.78
CA PHE A 131 51.78 60.35 7.77
C PHE A 131 50.44 59.78 7.29
N ILE A 132 50.10 59.95 6.00
CA ILE A 132 48.87 59.36 5.45
C ILE A 132 48.94 57.84 5.37
N ASP A 133 50.11 57.27 5.01
CA ASP A 133 50.28 55.83 4.91
C ASP A 133 50.37 55.14 6.28
N ASP A 134 51.05 55.76 7.25
CA ASP A 134 51.36 55.13 8.54
C ASP A 134 50.31 55.40 9.63
N GLU A 135 49.64 56.57 9.60
CA GLU A 135 48.69 56.99 10.65
C GLU A 135 47.25 57.05 10.11
N VAL A 136 47.02 57.71 8.97
CA VAL A 136 45.65 57.93 8.47
C VAL A 136 45.05 56.65 7.89
N LYS A 137 45.82 55.90 7.09
CA LYS A 137 45.37 54.67 6.46
C LYS A 137 44.88 53.61 7.48
N PRO A 138 45.63 53.26 8.54
CA PRO A 138 45.14 52.27 9.50
C PRO A 138 43.86 52.73 10.22
N ILE A 139 43.74 54.01 10.59
CA ILE A 139 42.52 54.55 11.20
C ILE A 139 41.33 54.45 10.23
N VAL A 140 41.53 54.82 8.96
CA VAL A 140 40.49 54.71 7.94
C VAL A 140 40.13 53.25 7.68
N ASP A 141 41.09 52.33 7.63
CA ASP A 141 40.83 50.91 7.43
C ASP A 141 40.05 50.30 8.62
N GLU A 142 40.33 50.73 9.86
CA GLU A 142 39.63 50.26 11.06
C GLU A 142 38.19 50.81 11.13
N GLU A 143 37.99 52.11 10.92
CA GLU A 143 36.66 52.72 10.90
C GLU A 143 35.79 52.20 9.75
N PHE A 144 36.37 52.01 8.55
CA PHE A 144 35.62 51.41 7.43
C PHE A 144 35.28 49.95 7.69
N LYS A 145 36.10 49.21 8.45
CA LYS A 145 35.77 47.84 8.85
C LYS A 145 34.58 47.82 9.82
N VAL A 146 34.54 48.73 10.79
CA VAL A 146 33.39 48.89 11.70
C VAL A 146 32.12 49.27 10.93
N VAL A 147 32.23 50.16 9.94
CA VAL A 147 31.11 50.56 9.08
C VAL A 147 30.67 49.42 8.15
N GLU A 148 31.60 48.64 7.57
CA GLU A 148 31.29 47.43 6.79
C GLU A 148 30.56 46.38 7.65
N ASP A 149 31.03 46.15 8.88
CA ASP A 149 30.42 45.22 9.83
C ASP A 149 29.02 45.71 10.26
N SER A 150 28.85 47.01 10.48
CA SER A 150 27.55 47.60 10.85
C SER A 150 26.56 47.67 9.68
N LEU A 151 27.02 47.88 8.44
CA LEU A 151 26.17 47.89 7.25
C LEU A 151 25.75 46.47 6.85
N THR A 152 26.66 45.51 6.94
CA THR A 152 26.34 44.09 6.72
C THR A 152 25.39 43.58 7.80
N SER A 153 25.56 43.95 9.08
CA SER A 153 24.61 43.54 10.13
C SER A 153 23.28 44.29 10.03
N GLY A 154 23.28 45.61 9.82
CA GLY A 154 22.09 46.45 9.85
C GLY A 154 21.21 46.38 8.59
N MET A 155 21.79 46.12 7.42
CA MET A 155 21.02 45.93 6.16
C MET A 155 20.70 44.46 5.88
N SER A 156 21.30 43.52 6.62
CA SER A 156 20.86 42.12 6.57
C SER A 156 19.44 41.99 7.12
N THR A 157 19.03 42.79 8.10
CA THR A 157 17.74 42.61 8.79
C THR A 157 16.51 42.70 7.86
N PRO A 158 16.32 43.72 7.00
CA PRO A 158 15.15 43.79 6.12
C PRO A 158 15.18 42.71 5.01
N ILE A 159 16.36 42.35 4.54
CA ILE A 159 16.56 41.29 3.53
C ILE A 159 16.27 39.92 4.16
N LEU A 160 16.75 39.69 5.38
CA LEU A 160 16.49 38.50 6.18
C LEU A 160 15.01 38.40 6.58
N GLU A 161 14.34 39.52 6.84
CA GLU A 161 12.90 39.56 7.10
C GLU A 161 12.09 39.16 5.85
N LYS A 162 12.46 39.68 4.67
CA LYS A 162 11.85 39.22 3.40
C LYS A 162 12.16 37.78 3.07
N MET A 163 13.40 37.34 3.28
CA MET A 163 13.77 35.92 3.14
C MET A 163 13.00 35.05 4.14
N ARG A 164 12.75 35.54 5.35
CA ARG A 164 11.97 34.85 6.37
C ARG A 164 10.50 34.73 5.97
N ASP A 165 9.85 35.81 5.50
CA ASP A 165 8.47 35.79 5.01
C ASP A 165 8.29 34.75 3.89
N ILE A 166 9.26 34.73 2.96
CA ILE A 166 9.28 33.78 1.84
C ILE A 166 9.51 32.35 2.34
N THR A 167 10.44 32.16 3.29
CA THR A 167 10.73 30.86 3.89
C THR A 167 9.52 30.34 4.67
N GLU A 168 8.80 31.20 5.40
CA GLU A 168 7.57 30.84 6.11
C GLU A 168 6.46 30.46 5.12
N SER A 169 6.29 31.21 4.03
CA SER A 169 5.35 30.88 2.95
C SER A 169 5.70 29.54 2.28
N MET A 170 6.98 29.32 1.94
CA MET A 170 7.47 28.07 1.35
C MET A 170 7.30 26.89 2.31
N LYS A 171 7.51 27.10 3.61
CA LYS A 171 7.27 26.09 4.64
C LYS A 171 5.79 25.70 4.74
N GLU A 172 4.88 26.67 4.59
CA GLU A 172 3.45 26.41 4.53
C GLU A 172 3.07 25.62 3.27
N PHE A 173 3.56 26.02 2.10
CA PHE A 173 3.36 25.26 0.86
C PHE A 173 3.90 23.83 0.95
N MET A 174 5.12 23.64 1.46
CA MET A 174 5.68 22.29 1.67
C MET A 174 4.84 21.46 2.65
N LYS A 175 4.27 22.06 3.69
CA LYS A 175 3.39 21.35 4.63
C LYS A 175 2.12 20.87 3.93
N ILE A 176 1.54 21.69 3.04
CA ILE A 176 0.40 21.31 2.20
C ILE A 176 0.79 20.17 1.25
N THR A 177 1.93 20.29 0.54
CA THR A 177 2.45 19.23 -0.35
C THR A 177 2.71 17.92 0.39
N LEU A 178 3.22 17.98 1.63
CA LEU A 178 3.48 16.79 2.43
C LEU A 178 2.19 16.10 2.90
N ASN A 179 1.17 16.88 3.27
CA ASN A 179 -0.16 16.34 3.55
C ASN A 179 -0.76 15.67 2.30
N GLU A 180 -0.63 16.30 1.13
CA GLU A 180 -1.12 15.73 -0.13
C GLU A 180 -0.33 14.47 -0.54
N LEU A 181 0.98 14.43 -0.28
CA LEU A 181 1.80 13.24 -0.48
C LEU A 181 1.33 12.08 0.41
N SER A 182 0.96 12.39 1.66
CA SER A 182 0.35 11.39 2.56
C SER A 182 -1.00 10.90 2.04
N THR A 183 -1.82 11.79 1.46
CA THR A 183 -3.10 11.36 0.84
C THR A 183 -2.88 10.54 -0.42
N LEU A 184 -1.90 10.91 -1.26
CA LEU A 184 -1.52 10.15 -2.44
C LEU A 184 -1.03 8.76 -2.06
N LYS A 185 -0.22 8.64 -1.01
CA LYS A 185 0.19 7.33 -0.48
C LYS A 185 -1.02 6.48 -0.08
N GLY A 186 -1.99 7.06 0.63
CA GLY A 186 -3.24 6.36 0.97
C GLY A 186 -4.02 5.90 -0.27
N SER A 187 -4.10 6.72 -1.31
CA SER A 187 -4.73 6.37 -2.58
C SER A 187 -3.98 5.26 -3.35
N VAL A 188 -2.64 5.27 -3.31
CA VAL A 188 -1.78 4.23 -3.89
C VAL A 188 -1.93 2.91 -3.14
N ASP A 189 -1.95 2.95 -1.82
CA ASP A 189 -2.15 1.75 -0.99
C ASP A 189 -3.54 1.13 -1.24
N ASP A 190 -4.62 1.95 -1.32
CA ASP A 190 -5.99 1.50 -1.66
C ASP A 190 -6.05 0.86 -3.07
N TYR A 191 -5.46 1.53 -4.08
CA TYR A 191 -5.39 0.98 -5.43
C TYR A 191 -4.61 -0.34 -5.48
N THR A 192 -3.46 -0.40 -4.81
CA THR A 192 -2.59 -1.59 -4.80
C THR A 192 -3.28 -2.76 -4.12
N GLN A 193 -4.00 -2.52 -3.02
CA GLN A 193 -4.78 -3.54 -2.33
C GLN A 193 -5.88 -4.10 -3.24
N LYS A 194 -6.67 -3.23 -3.88
CA LYS A 194 -7.75 -3.65 -4.80
C LYS A 194 -7.23 -4.36 -6.04
N ALA A 195 -6.12 -3.90 -6.61
CA ALA A 195 -5.48 -4.54 -7.74
C ALA A 195 -4.95 -5.94 -7.36
N SER A 196 -4.38 -6.08 -6.16
CA SER A 196 -3.92 -7.38 -5.66
C SER A 196 -5.07 -8.37 -5.46
N THR A 197 -6.20 -7.92 -4.89
CA THR A 197 -7.39 -8.77 -4.73
C THR A 197 -7.99 -9.16 -6.08
N GLU A 198 -7.98 -8.27 -7.07
CA GLU A 198 -8.47 -8.60 -8.42
C GLU A 198 -7.53 -9.58 -9.13
N ILE A 199 -6.21 -9.41 -8.99
CA ILE A 199 -5.24 -10.38 -9.52
C ILE A 199 -5.42 -11.75 -8.86
N GLU A 200 -5.66 -11.80 -7.55
CA GLU A 200 -5.94 -13.05 -6.84
C GLU A 200 -7.26 -13.68 -7.30
N HIS A 201 -8.31 -12.88 -7.48
CA HIS A 201 -9.60 -13.33 -8.01
C HIS A 201 -9.47 -13.86 -9.46
N LEU A 202 -8.76 -13.16 -10.34
CA LEU A 202 -8.49 -13.62 -11.70
C LEU A 202 -7.60 -14.87 -11.71
N SER A 203 -6.58 -14.93 -10.85
CA SER A 203 -5.70 -16.09 -10.72
C SER A 203 -6.46 -17.33 -10.23
N THR A 204 -7.37 -17.17 -9.27
CA THR A 204 -8.23 -18.28 -8.79
C THR A 204 -9.23 -18.69 -9.87
N THR A 205 -9.83 -17.73 -10.58
CA THR A 205 -10.79 -17.99 -11.67
C THR A 205 -10.12 -18.68 -12.87
N LEU A 206 -8.92 -18.26 -13.27
CA LEU A 206 -8.14 -18.88 -14.35
C LEU A 206 -7.50 -20.21 -13.91
N GLY A 207 -7.18 -20.35 -12.62
CA GLY A 207 -6.64 -21.58 -12.02
C GLY A 207 -7.68 -22.69 -11.84
N MET A 208 -8.97 -22.36 -11.88
CA MET A 208 -10.02 -23.36 -11.98
C MET A 208 -9.97 -24.02 -13.36
N LYS A 209 -9.43 -25.25 -13.42
CA LYS A 209 -9.56 -26.11 -14.62
C LYS A 209 -11.04 -26.12 -15.06
N PRO A 210 -11.33 -25.99 -16.36
CA PRO A 210 -12.71 -26.04 -16.84
C PRO A 210 -13.35 -27.33 -16.33
N ARG A 211 -14.34 -27.20 -15.45
CA ARG A 211 -15.20 -28.33 -15.08
C ARG A 211 -16.04 -28.63 -16.31
N ILE A 212 -15.49 -29.48 -17.17
CA ILE A 212 -16.29 -30.17 -18.18
C ILE A 212 -17.15 -31.14 -17.37
N GLU A 213 -18.39 -30.74 -17.07
CA GLU A 213 -19.41 -31.67 -16.60
C GLU A 213 -19.68 -32.63 -17.75
N ILE A 214 -19.03 -33.78 -17.73
CA ILE A 214 -19.33 -34.88 -18.64
C ILE A 214 -20.77 -35.32 -18.29
N PRO A 215 -21.73 -35.23 -19.23
CA PRO A 215 -23.09 -35.68 -18.98
C PRO A 215 -23.07 -37.14 -18.50
N LYS A 216 -23.85 -37.48 -17.46
CA LYS A 216 -23.86 -38.83 -16.85
C LYS A 216 -24.05 -39.96 -17.87
N GLU A 217 -24.76 -39.68 -18.96
CA GLU A 217 -24.96 -40.60 -20.09
C GLU A 217 -23.65 -40.95 -20.82
N VAL A 218 -22.74 -39.99 -20.98
CA VAL A 218 -21.43 -40.18 -21.61
C VAL A 218 -20.49 -40.95 -20.67
N GLU A 219 -20.58 -40.71 -19.36
CA GLU A 219 -19.79 -41.46 -18.37
C GLU A 219 -20.21 -42.94 -18.27
N GLU A 220 -21.52 -43.21 -18.35
CA GLU A 220 -22.04 -44.58 -18.41
C GLU A 220 -21.67 -45.30 -19.73
N GLN A 221 -21.73 -44.58 -20.86
CA GLN A 221 -21.28 -45.12 -22.15
C GLN A 221 -19.78 -45.43 -22.15
N LEU A 222 -18.95 -44.55 -21.58
CA LEU A 222 -17.50 -44.78 -21.45
C LEU A 222 -17.19 -45.99 -20.57
N LYS A 223 -17.92 -46.20 -19.46
CA LYS A 223 -17.76 -47.40 -18.62
C LYS A 223 -18.18 -48.67 -19.36
N LYS A 224 -19.27 -48.64 -20.12
CA LYS A 224 -19.71 -49.77 -20.96
C LYS A 224 -18.69 -50.10 -22.04
N TYR A 225 -18.22 -49.10 -22.80
CA TYR A 225 -17.21 -49.31 -23.83
C TYR A 225 -15.85 -49.74 -23.26
N SER A 226 -15.45 -49.23 -22.09
CA SER A 226 -14.26 -49.73 -21.39
C SER A 226 -14.39 -51.21 -21.06
N HIS A 227 -15.55 -51.64 -20.57
CA HIS A 227 -15.79 -53.03 -20.22
C HIS A 227 -15.83 -53.95 -21.46
N GLU A 228 -16.46 -53.51 -22.54
CA GLU A 228 -16.44 -54.21 -23.84
C GLU A 228 -15.03 -54.30 -24.42
N ILE A 229 -14.22 -53.25 -24.33
CA ILE A 229 -12.82 -53.26 -24.78
C ILE A 229 -12.00 -54.28 -23.97
N ASP A 230 -12.19 -54.35 -22.66
CA ASP A 230 -11.46 -55.30 -21.81
C ASP A 230 -11.89 -56.75 -22.08
N GLN A 231 -13.18 -56.99 -22.32
CA GLN A 231 -13.68 -58.31 -22.75
C GLN A 231 -13.13 -58.70 -24.13
N LEU A 232 -13.18 -57.80 -25.11
CA LEU A 232 -12.61 -58.02 -26.44
C LEU A 232 -11.10 -58.25 -26.40
N LYS A 233 -10.36 -57.55 -25.53
CA LYS A 233 -8.92 -57.80 -25.32
C LYS A 233 -8.68 -59.19 -24.74
N HIS A 234 -9.51 -59.63 -23.80
CA HIS A 234 -9.39 -60.97 -23.22
C HIS A 234 -9.70 -62.07 -24.25
N GLU A 235 -10.78 -61.91 -25.02
CA GLU A 235 -11.15 -62.82 -26.11
C GLU A 235 -10.08 -62.86 -27.20
N LEU A 236 -9.55 -61.70 -27.62
CA LEU A 236 -8.47 -61.62 -28.58
C LEU A 236 -7.18 -62.27 -28.05
N GLY A 237 -6.90 -62.15 -26.75
CA GLY A 237 -5.79 -62.84 -26.10
C GLY A 237 -5.95 -64.36 -26.14
N LEU A 238 -7.13 -64.87 -25.82
CA LEU A 238 -7.45 -66.30 -25.89
C LEU A 238 -7.40 -66.84 -27.32
N GLU A 239 -7.95 -66.10 -28.29
CA GLU A 239 -7.88 -66.49 -29.71
C GLU A 239 -6.46 -66.46 -30.24
N ARG A 240 -5.63 -65.46 -29.87
CA ARG A 240 -4.20 -65.45 -30.21
C ARG A 240 -3.48 -66.66 -29.64
N GLN A 241 -3.74 -67.01 -28.38
CA GLN A 241 -3.13 -68.18 -27.76
C GLN A 241 -3.57 -69.50 -28.44
N LYS A 242 -4.85 -69.61 -28.84
CA LYS A 242 -5.33 -70.75 -29.65
C LYS A 242 -4.67 -70.79 -31.02
N LEU A 243 -4.50 -69.64 -31.67
CA LEU A 243 -3.83 -69.54 -32.97
C LEU A 243 -2.37 -69.95 -32.85
N GLU A 244 -1.67 -69.49 -31.82
CA GLU A 244 -0.28 -69.85 -31.54
C GLU A 244 -0.14 -71.36 -31.26
N ASN A 245 -1.04 -71.94 -30.46
CA ASN A 245 -1.09 -73.38 -30.23
C ASN A 245 -1.42 -74.16 -31.52
N ARG A 246 -2.33 -73.66 -32.37
CA ARG A 246 -2.65 -74.27 -33.67
C ARG A 246 -1.49 -74.16 -34.64
N ASP A 247 -0.74 -73.06 -34.61
CA ASP A 247 0.43 -72.85 -35.45
C ASP A 247 1.60 -73.70 -34.99
N SER A 248 1.80 -73.88 -33.68
CA SER A 248 2.78 -74.83 -33.15
C SER A 248 2.40 -76.27 -33.50
N GLU A 249 1.13 -76.66 -33.33
CA GLU A 249 0.63 -77.97 -33.74
C GLU A 249 0.76 -78.17 -35.26
N ASN A 250 0.44 -77.16 -36.08
CA ASN A 250 0.61 -77.23 -37.53
C ASN A 250 2.08 -77.28 -37.93
N ALA A 251 2.97 -76.58 -37.24
CA ALA A 251 4.41 -76.65 -37.46
C ALA A 251 4.93 -78.03 -37.11
N GLU A 252 4.50 -78.60 -35.98
CA GLU A 252 4.82 -79.98 -35.59
C GLU A 252 4.24 -81.00 -36.56
N LEU A 253 2.98 -80.85 -37.00
CA LEU A 253 2.37 -81.73 -38.00
C LEU A 253 3.04 -81.60 -39.37
N ARG A 254 3.42 -80.38 -39.80
CA ARG A 254 4.19 -80.18 -41.03
C ARG A 254 5.58 -80.79 -40.91
N LYS A 255 6.22 -80.67 -39.75
CA LYS A 255 7.51 -81.31 -39.45
C LYS A 255 7.35 -82.83 -39.45
N ASN A 256 6.33 -83.38 -38.81
CA ASN A 256 6.03 -84.81 -38.80
C ASN A 256 5.65 -85.32 -40.18
N ILE A 257 4.92 -84.56 -40.99
CA ILE A 257 4.59 -84.91 -42.38
C ILE A 257 5.85 -84.82 -43.24
N ALA A 258 6.71 -83.83 -43.05
CA ALA A 258 7.98 -83.73 -43.77
C ALA A 258 8.92 -84.86 -43.37
N GLU A 259 9.02 -85.18 -42.08
CA GLU A 259 9.77 -86.32 -41.56
C GLU A 259 9.19 -87.63 -42.05
N LEU A 260 7.86 -87.81 -42.05
CA LEU A 260 7.22 -89.01 -42.58
C LEU A 260 7.34 -89.09 -44.09
N LYS A 261 7.27 -87.99 -44.85
CA LYS A 261 7.53 -87.97 -46.29
C LYS A 261 8.98 -88.31 -46.58
N VAL A 262 9.94 -87.68 -45.91
CA VAL A 262 11.35 -88.04 -46.02
C VAL A 262 11.55 -89.50 -45.64
N ARG A 263 10.87 -90.02 -44.62
CA ARG A 263 10.96 -91.42 -44.22
C ARG A 263 10.26 -92.36 -45.20
N ASN A 264 9.19 -91.93 -45.86
CA ASN A 264 8.46 -92.72 -46.86
C ASN A 264 9.18 -92.69 -48.20
N ASP A 265 9.75 -91.55 -48.58
CA ASP A 265 10.64 -91.35 -49.72
C ASP A 265 11.94 -92.12 -49.48
N ASP A 266 12.52 -92.08 -48.26
CA ASP A 266 13.66 -92.91 -47.87
C ASP A 266 13.30 -94.39 -47.82
N LEU A 267 12.06 -94.75 -47.43
CA LEU A 267 11.60 -96.14 -47.46
C LEU A 267 11.30 -96.62 -48.88
N GLU A 268 10.77 -95.78 -49.76
CA GLU A 268 10.56 -96.05 -51.19
C GLU A 268 11.90 -96.11 -51.92
N ASP A 269 12.83 -95.19 -51.64
CA ASP A 269 14.20 -95.16 -52.16
C ASP A 269 15.05 -96.30 -51.58
N THR A 270 14.85 -96.69 -50.32
CA THR A 270 15.47 -97.91 -49.76
C THR A 270 14.82 -99.17 -50.28
N LEU A 271 13.51 -99.21 -50.58
CA LEU A 271 12.86 -100.37 -51.20
C LEU A 271 13.26 -100.52 -52.68
N MET A 272 13.42 -99.40 -53.39
CA MET A 272 13.94 -99.33 -54.76
C MET A 272 15.45 -99.61 -54.82
N SER A 273 16.26 -99.09 -53.89
CA SER A 273 17.72 -99.33 -53.81
C SER A 273 18.10 -100.65 -53.14
N THR A 274 17.24 -101.26 -52.31
CA THR A 274 17.44 -102.64 -51.83
C THR A 274 16.98 -103.69 -52.85
N GLN A 275 16.04 -103.36 -53.75
CA GLN A 275 15.78 -104.13 -54.97
C GLN A 275 16.87 -103.95 -56.05
N SER A 276 17.66 -102.88 -55.96
CA SER A 276 18.78 -102.60 -56.87
C SER A 276 20.03 -102.25 -56.07
N ALA A 277 20.52 -103.18 -55.26
CA ALA A 277 21.70 -102.95 -54.44
C ALA A 277 22.92 -102.56 -55.32
N PRO A 278 23.65 -101.52 -54.89
CA PRO A 278 25.08 -101.74 -54.71
C PRO A 278 25.57 -101.24 -53.34
N LYS A 279 26.70 -101.80 -52.94
CA LYS A 279 27.40 -101.55 -51.67
C LYS A 279 27.76 -100.06 -51.54
N VAL A 280 27.44 -99.47 -50.38
CA VAL A 280 27.81 -98.09 -50.00
C VAL A 280 29.32 -97.92 -49.99
N ASP A 281 29.80 -96.88 -50.67
CA ASP A 281 31.21 -96.49 -50.77
C ASP A 281 31.67 -95.79 -49.47
N PRO A 282 32.75 -96.27 -48.80
CA PRO A 282 33.25 -95.71 -47.53
C PRO A 282 33.71 -94.24 -47.59
N THR A 283 33.85 -93.64 -48.78
CA THR A 283 34.25 -92.25 -48.98
C THR A 283 33.17 -91.24 -48.61
N LEU A 284 31.92 -91.45 -49.04
CA LEU A 284 30.77 -90.60 -48.70
C LEU A 284 30.46 -90.61 -47.19
N LEU A 285 30.70 -91.74 -46.53
CA LEU A 285 30.51 -91.89 -45.09
C LEU A 285 31.59 -91.15 -44.29
N ALA A 286 32.77 -90.94 -44.87
CA ALA A 286 33.83 -90.11 -44.28
C ALA A 286 33.52 -88.61 -44.40
N GLU A 287 32.99 -88.16 -45.54
CA GLU A 287 32.57 -86.77 -45.75
C GLU A 287 31.43 -86.35 -44.81
N LEU A 288 30.42 -87.22 -44.63
CA LEU A 288 29.34 -86.96 -43.68
C LEU A 288 29.84 -86.87 -42.22
N ARG A 289 30.83 -87.69 -41.84
CA ARG A 289 31.45 -87.59 -40.51
C ARG A 289 32.24 -86.30 -40.33
N GLN A 290 32.80 -85.75 -41.42
CA GLN A 290 33.52 -84.48 -41.37
C GLN A 290 32.57 -83.29 -41.24
N THR A 291 31.41 -83.31 -41.93
CA THR A 291 30.39 -82.26 -41.79
C THR A 291 29.75 -82.27 -40.40
N VAL A 292 29.45 -83.43 -39.84
CA VAL A 292 28.95 -83.55 -38.45
C VAL A 292 29.99 -83.01 -37.46
N LYS A 293 31.27 -83.35 -37.60
CA LYS A 293 32.33 -82.76 -36.76
C LYS A 293 32.43 -81.25 -36.89
N SER A 294 32.22 -80.70 -38.09
CA SER A 294 32.24 -79.25 -38.29
C SER A 294 31.05 -78.55 -37.62
N LEU A 295 29.88 -79.18 -37.63
CA LEU A 295 28.69 -78.69 -36.95
C LEU A 295 28.81 -78.80 -35.43
N GLU A 296 29.40 -79.88 -34.92
CA GLU A 296 29.72 -80.04 -33.49
C GLU A 296 30.71 -78.98 -33.02
N ALA A 297 31.76 -78.72 -33.79
CA ALA A 297 32.72 -77.64 -33.51
C ALA A 297 32.05 -76.26 -33.55
N MET A 298 31.15 -76.02 -34.51
CA MET A 298 30.41 -74.76 -34.62
C MET A 298 29.43 -74.57 -33.44
N LYS A 299 28.79 -75.64 -32.98
CA LYS A 299 27.96 -75.64 -31.77
C LYS A 299 28.79 -75.33 -30.52
N GLU A 300 29.99 -75.90 -30.40
CA GLU A 300 30.90 -75.62 -29.28
C GLU A 300 31.34 -74.15 -29.27
N VAL A 301 31.66 -73.58 -30.44
CA VAL A 301 32.00 -72.15 -30.57
C VAL A 301 30.80 -71.26 -30.21
N GLN A 302 29.59 -71.62 -30.63
CA GLN A 302 28.37 -70.90 -30.26
C GLN A 302 28.09 -71.00 -28.76
N GLY A 303 28.30 -72.16 -28.14
CA GLY A 303 28.18 -72.34 -26.69
C GLY A 303 29.12 -71.44 -25.91
N LYS A 304 30.41 -71.40 -26.29
CA LYS A 304 31.40 -70.49 -25.69
C LYS A 304 31.01 -69.02 -25.85
N LYS A 305 30.42 -68.65 -26.99
CA LYS A 305 29.97 -67.27 -27.23
C LYS A 305 28.74 -66.89 -26.41
N ILE A 306 27.88 -67.84 -26.08
CA ILE A 306 26.75 -67.64 -25.17
C ILE A 306 27.30 -67.42 -23.74
N GLU A 307 28.22 -68.26 -23.27
CA GLU A 307 28.87 -68.08 -21.96
C GLU A 307 29.58 -66.72 -21.86
N GLU A 308 30.34 -66.31 -22.88
CA GLU A 308 30.98 -64.98 -22.93
C GLU A 308 29.97 -63.82 -22.86
N LEU A 309 28.78 -63.99 -23.45
CA LEU A 309 27.72 -62.97 -23.41
C LEU A 309 27.02 -62.95 -22.05
N GLU A 310 26.84 -64.09 -21.40
CA GLU A 310 26.30 -64.19 -20.04
C GLU A 310 27.23 -63.55 -19.01
N ASP A 311 28.54 -63.80 -19.11
CA ASP A 311 29.55 -63.15 -18.26
C ASP A 311 29.57 -61.62 -18.46
N ARG A 312 29.42 -61.16 -19.71
CA ARG A 312 29.29 -59.73 -20.01
C ARG A 312 28.01 -59.13 -19.46
N LEU A 313 26.91 -59.87 -19.47
CA LEU A 313 25.64 -59.42 -18.90
C LEU A 313 25.77 -59.29 -17.38
N GLN A 314 26.32 -60.30 -16.69
CA GLN A 314 26.51 -60.27 -15.24
C GLN A 314 27.43 -59.12 -14.81
N THR A 315 28.53 -58.89 -15.53
CA THR A 315 29.42 -57.76 -15.24
C THR A 315 28.76 -56.40 -15.51
N SER A 316 27.86 -56.32 -16.50
CA SER A 316 27.04 -55.13 -16.73
C SER A 316 26.04 -54.90 -15.60
N ASP A 317 25.31 -55.92 -15.16
CA ASP A 317 24.34 -55.84 -14.07
C ASP A 317 25.00 -55.43 -12.76
N HIS A 318 26.20 -55.94 -12.47
CA HIS A 318 26.97 -55.53 -11.30
C HIS A 318 27.31 -54.03 -11.36
N LYS A 319 27.77 -53.53 -12.51
CA LYS A 319 28.07 -52.10 -12.70
C LYS A 319 26.81 -51.23 -12.57
N VAL A 320 25.66 -51.67 -13.10
CA VAL A 320 24.39 -50.96 -12.95
C VAL A 320 24.00 -50.86 -11.47
N SER A 321 24.17 -51.94 -10.71
CA SER A 321 23.92 -51.94 -9.27
C SER A 321 24.85 -51.00 -8.50
N GLU A 322 26.16 -51.00 -8.83
CA GLU A 322 27.14 -50.07 -8.24
C GLU A 322 26.77 -48.60 -8.56
N TYR A 323 26.44 -48.29 -9.82
CA TYR A 323 26.03 -46.94 -10.18
C TYR A 323 24.75 -46.50 -9.49
N HIS A 324 23.78 -47.40 -9.32
CA HIS A 324 22.57 -47.10 -8.56
C HIS A 324 22.88 -46.78 -7.09
N GLY A 325 23.79 -47.53 -6.46
CA GLY A 325 24.26 -47.24 -5.11
C GLY A 325 24.95 -45.87 -4.98
N ILE A 326 25.80 -45.52 -5.94
CA ILE A 326 26.46 -44.20 -5.99
C ILE A 326 25.43 -43.08 -6.18
N ILE A 327 24.44 -43.27 -7.06
CA ILE A 327 23.38 -42.29 -7.29
C ILE A 327 22.57 -42.06 -6.00
N SER A 328 22.11 -43.12 -5.34
CA SER A 328 21.37 -43.00 -4.08
C SER A 328 22.19 -42.28 -3.00
N GLN A 329 23.49 -42.57 -2.90
CA GLN A 329 24.36 -41.86 -1.96
C GLN A 329 24.49 -40.37 -2.28
N LYS A 330 24.59 -40.02 -3.57
CA LYS A 330 24.64 -38.62 -4.03
C LYS A 330 23.33 -37.88 -3.83
N GLU A 331 22.18 -38.54 -4.01
CA GLU A 331 20.86 -37.96 -3.74
C GLU A 331 20.69 -37.61 -2.26
N VAL A 332 21.15 -38.46 -1.35
CA VAL A 332 21.16 -38.18 0.10
C VAL A 332 22.08 -36.99 0.40
N GLU A 333 23.29 -36.96 -0.15
CA GLU A 333 24.24 -35.85 0.05
C GLU A 333 23.68 -34.51 -0.47
N ILE A 334 22.98 -34.53 -1.62
CA ILE A 334 22.29 -33.35 -2.16
C ILE A 334 21.19 -32.89 -1.20
N GLY A 335 20.38 -33.81 -0.65
CA GLY A 335 19.36 -33.48 0.34
C GLY A 335 19.93 -32.85 1.62
N GLU A 336 21.04 -33.37 2.12
CA GLU A 336 21.77 -32.79 3.27
C GLU A 336 22.34 -31.40 2.96
N LEU A 337 22.88 -31.19 1.77
CA LEU A 337 23.39 -29.88 1.36
C LEU A 337 22.27 -28.85 1.17
N GLN A 338 21.13 -29.26 0.61
CA GLN A 338 19.95 -28.40 0.46
C GLN A 338 19.36 -27.98 1.81
N THR A 339 19.33 -28.90 2.78
CA THR A 339 18.87 -28.58 4.14
C THR A 339 19.83 -27.64 4.85
N LYS A 340 21.15 -27.83 4.72
CA LYS A 340 22.16 -26.87 5.24
C LYS A 340 22.06 -25.50 4.58
N MET A 341 21.82 -25.44 3.26
CA MET A 341 21.60 -24.17 2.56
C MET A 341 20.40 -23.40 3.13
N ARG A 342 19.25 -24.08 3.31
CA ARG A 342 18.06 -23.45 3.92
C ARG A 342 18.34 -22.93 5.33
N GLN A 343 19.05 -23.70 6.15
CA GLN A 343 19.44 -23.24 7.49
C GLN A 343 20.31 -21.97 7.45
N LEU A 344 21.28 -21.91 6.52
CA LEU A 344 22.11 -20.72 6.35
C LEU A 344 21.32 -19.52 5.81
N GLU A 345 20.36 -19.74 4.90
CA GLU A 345 19.46 -18.69 4.41
C GLU A 345 18.59 -18.11 5.54
N ASP A 346 18.05 -18.97 6.42
CA ASP A 346 17.27 -18.55 7.59
C ASP A 346 18.14 -17.76 8.59
N GLU A 347 19.37 -18.21 8.85
CA GLU A 347 20.34 -17.49 9.69
C GLU A 347 20.73 -16.13 9.08
N MET A 348 20.94 -16.07 7.77
CA MET A 348 21.18 -14.81 7.05
C MET A 348 19.98 -13.85 7.17
N GLY A 349 18.76 -14.35 7.02
CA GLY A 349 17.55 -13.56 7.25
C GLY A 349 17.49 -12.99 8.67
N SER A 350 17.74 -13.83 9.68
CA SER A 350 17.75 -13.41 11.09
C SER A 350 18.83 -12.37 11.39
N THR A 351 20.04 -12.53 10.84
CA THR A 351 21.12 -11.55 11.01
C THR A 351 20.83 -10.23 10.28
N GLY A 352 20.17 -10.26 9.13
CA GLY A 352 19.70 -9.08 8.42
C GLY A 352 18.69 -8.26 9.25
N VAL A 353 17.72 -8.92 9.88
CA VAL A 353 16.77 -8.26 10.80
C VAL A 353 17.51 -7.62 11.96
N ARG A 354 18.42 -8.36 12.63
CA ARG A 354 19.22 -7.80 13.73
C ARG A 354 20.07 -6.59 13.33
N LEU A 355 20.64 -6.58 12.12
CA LEU A 355 21.38 -5.43 11.62
C LEU A 355 20.49 -4.21 11.41
N SER A 356 19.30 -4.38 10.85
CA SER A 356 18.32 -3.29 10.69
C SER A 356 17.88 -2.71 12.04
N GLU A 357 17.62 -3.56 13.04
CA GLU A 357 17.32 -3.12 14.40
C GLU A 357 18.50 -2.34 15.02
N MET A 358 19.72 -2.80 14.78
CA MET A 358 20.93 -2.10 15.26
C MET A 358 21.12 -0.73 14.58
N GLU A 359 20.78 -0.61 13.29
CA GLU A 359 20.82 0.65 12.56
C GLU A 359 19.75 1.62 13.04
N GLU A 360 18.52 1.14 13.28
CA GLU A 360 17.45 1.96 13.85
C GLU A 360 17.81 2.46 15.26
N LEU A 361 18.37 1.57 16.09
CA LEU A 361 18.86 1.94 17.42
C LEU A 361 20.00 2.95 17.33
N ARG A 362 20.95 2.80 16.40
CA ARG A 362 22.02 3.78 16.17
C ARG A 362 21.46 5.13 15.71
N ALA A 363 20.49 5.15 14.81
CA ALA A 363 19.84 6.37 14.36
C ALA A 363 19.09 7.07 15.52
N ARG A 364 18.39 6.29 16.34
CA ARG A 364 17.70 6.77 17.53
C ARG A 364 18.69 7.35 18.54
N VAL A 365 19.81 6.67 18.83
CA VAL A 365 20.87 7.18 19.71
C VAL A 365 21.46 8.48 19.16
N ARG A 366 21.81 8.56 17.86
CA ARG A 366 22.29 9.81 17.25
C ARG A 366 21.27 10.94 17.36
N SER A 367 19.97 10.66 17.25
CA SER A 367 18.91 11.66 17.42
C SER A 367 18.79 12.18 18.85
N TYR A 368 19.19 11.36 19.83
CA TYR A 368 19.25 11.78 21.23
C TYR A 368 20.57 12.51 21.54
N GLU A 369 21.69 12.06 20.98
CA GLU A 369 23.01 12.71 21.12
C GLU A 369 23.09 14.06 20.40
N SER A 370 22.39 14.26 19.28
CA SER A 370 22.36 15.55 18.57
C SER A 370 21.70 16.66 19.40
N GLY A 371 20.96 16.29 20.45
CA GLY A 371 20.30 17.21 21.36
C GLY A 371 19.12 17.97 20.72
N ASP A 372 18.77 17.68 19.47
CA ASP A 372 17.69 18.39 18.77
C ASP A 372 16.34 18.15 19.45
N LYS A 373 16.10 16.92 19.91
CA LYS A 373 14.92 16.60 20.74
C LYS A 373 14.93 17.30 22.08
N ALA A 374 16.09 17.51 22.70
CA ALA A 374 16.19 18.25 23.96
C ALA A 374 15.91 19.75 23.75
N ARG A 375 16.40 20.33 22.64
CA ARG A 375 16.12 21.71 22.25
C ARG A 375 14.66 21.92 21.84
N GLU A 376 14.05 20.97 21.14
CA GLU A 376 12.61 20.99 20.84
C GLU A 376 11.78 20.88 22.12
N LEU A 377 12.17 20.02 23.06
CA LEU A 377 11.48 19.90 24.35
C LEU A 377 11.59 21.20 25.15
N GLU A 378 12.75 21.86 25.18
CA GLU A 378 12.89 23.21 25.77
C GLU A 378 12.01 24.24 25.07
N ARG A 379 11.95 24.27 23.74
CA ARG A 379 11.06 25.18 23.01
C ARG A 379 9.59 24.93 23.37
N ILE A 380 9.14 23.68 23.30
CA ILE A 380 7.77 23.30 23.67
C ILE A 380 7.47 23.68 25.12
N LYS A 381 8.42 23.49 26.03
CA LYS A 381 8.25 23.89 27.44
C LYS A 381 8.08 25.41 27.57
N THR A 382 8.88 26.21 26.88
CA THR A 382 8.75 27.68 26.90
C THR A 382 7.44 28.16 26.26
N GLU A 383 6.98 27.49 25.19
CA GLU A 383 5.69 27.78 24.56
C GLU A 383 4.53 27.39 25.49
N PHE A 384 4.63 26.25 26.17
CA PHE A 384 3.67 25.81 27.17
C PHE A 384 3.58 26.79 28.33
N GLU A 385 4.70 27.24 28.88
CA GLU A 385 4.74 28.26 29.95
C GLU A 385 4.09 29.57 29.48
N ARG A 386 4.34 30.00 28.24
CA ARG A 386 3.72 31.19 27.65
C ARG A 386 2.20 31.04 27.49
N ILE A 387 1.75 29.90 26.97
CA ILE A 387 0.32 29.61 26.79
C ILE A 387 -0.38 29.51 28.15
N SER A 388 0.23 28.84 29.13
CA SER A 388 -0.29 28.74 30.49
C SER A 388 -0.46 30.12 31.14
N ALA A 389 0.55 31.00 31.02
CA ALA A 389 0.46 32.36 31.53
C ALA A 389 -0.60 33.21 30.81
N SER A 390 -0.80 33.00 29.51
CA SER A 390 -1.89 33.63 28.75
C SER A 390 -3.26 33.12 29.20
N ASN A 391 -3.39 31.82 29.46
CA ASN A 391 -4.63 31.20 29.87
C ASN A 391 -5.04 31.63 31.29
N GLU A 392 -4.06 31.78 32.19
CA GLU A 392 -4.28 32.31 33.54
C GLU A 392 -4.81 33.76 33.50
N ARG A 393 -4.27 34.61 32.61
CA ARG A 393 -4.80 35.97 32.39
C ARG A 393 -6.22 35.95 31.85
N LEU A 394 -6.49 35.14 30.82
CA LEU A 394 -7.82 35.02 30.24
C LEU A 394 -8.84 34.48 31.24
N SER A 395 -8.44 33.53 32.10
CA SER A 395 -9.29 33.02 33.17
C SER A 395 -9.62 34.11 34.19
N LYS A 396 -8.65 34.96 34.54
CA LYS A 396 -8.88 36.10 35.43
C LYS A 396 -9.80 37.13 34.80
N ASP A 397 -9.59 37.48 33.54
CA ASP A 397 -10.46 38.40 32.78
C ASP A 397 -11.88 37.82 32.65
N PHE A 398 -12.01 36.51 32.48
CA PHE A 398 -13.29 35.80 32.48
C PHE A 398 -14.00 35.88 33.84
N ASP A 399 -13.30 35.68 34.94
CA ASP A 399 -13.89 35.79 36.28
C ASP A 399 -14.31 37.25 36.60
N GLU A 400 -13.50 38.24 36.20
CA GLU A 400 -13.84 39.66 36.33
C GLU A 400 -15.04 40.06 35.47
N THR A 401 -15.18 39.52 34.26
CA THR A 401 -16.35 39.77 33.41
C THR A 401 -17.58 39.03 33.91
N LYS A 402 -17.44 37.80 34.41
CA LYS A 402 -18.52 37.03 35.01
C LYS A 402 -19.09 37.72 36.25
N THR A 403 -18.23 38.25 37.13
CA THR A 403 -18.68 39.00 38.32
C THR A 403 -19.40 40.28 37.94
N LYS A 404 -18.91 41.03 36.94
CA LYS A 404 -19.64 42.19 36.38
C LYS A 404 -20.99 41.79 35.80
N LEU A 405 -21.05 40.69 35.07
CA LEU A 405 -22.28 40.20 34.45
C LEU A 405 -23.31 39.77 35.50
N GLN A 406 -22.90 39.04 36.53
CA GLN A 406 -23.74 38.70 37.68
C GLN A 406 -24.30 39.95 38.36
N HIS A 407 -23.45 40.97 38.59
CA HIS A 407 -23.91 42.22 39.18
C HIS A 407 -24.94 42.95 38.29
N THR A 408 -24.75 42.95 36.97
CA THR A 408 -25.73 43.53 36.04
C THR A 408 -27.02 42.73 35.98
N GLU A 409 -26.95 41.40 36.07
CA GLU A 409 -28.11 40.50 36.09
C GLU A 409 -28.94 40.72 37.35
N GLU A 410 -28.32 40.75 38.53
CA GLU A 410 -28.97 41.09 39.81
C GLU A 410 -29.64 42.47 39.76
N THR A 411 -28.99 43.45 39.13
CA THR A 411 -29.53 44.81 38.97
C THR A 411 -30.77 44.81 38.06
N ILE A 412 -30.71 44.10 36.93
CA ILE A 412 -31.83 44.00 35.97
C ILE A 412 -32.99 43.22 36.58
N GLU A 413 -32.73 42.12 37.29
CA GLU A 413 -33.75 41.36 38.00
C GLU A 413 -34.44 42.22 39.07
N GLY A 414 -33.67 43.04 39.78
CA GLY A 414 -34.18 44.08 40.67
C GLY A 414 -35.15 45.03 39.96
N TYR A 415 -34.76 45.61 38.82
CA TYR A 415 -35.64 46.48 38.04
C TYR A 415 -36.89 45.78 37.49
N MET A 416 -36.75 44.52 37.03
CA MET A 416 -37.89 43.74 36.54
C MET A 416 -38.90 43.45 37.65
N SER A 417 -38.44 43.14 38.87
CA SER A 417 -39.34 42.92 40.02
C SER A 417 -40.16 44.16 40.40
N LEU A 418 -39.66 45.37 40.11
CA LEU A 418 -40.38 46.63 40.31
C LEU A 418 -41.46 46.83 39.24
N MET A 419 -41.18 46.45 38.00
CA MET A 419 -42.07 46.61 36.84
C MET A 419 -43.34 45.77 36.93
N ASP A 420 -43.37 44.73 37.76
CA ASP A 420 -44.56 43.92 38.02
C ASP A 420 -45.69 44.70 38.74
N SER A 421 -45.40 45.87 39.31
CA SER A 421 -46.40 46.76 39.92
C SER A 421 -46.30 48.17 39.35
N THR A 422 -47.35 48.56 38.61
CA THR A 422 -47.44 49.86 37.93
C THR A 422 -47.40 51.06 38.89
N GLU A 423 -47.89 50.91 40.12
CA GLU A 423 -47.86 51.98 41.13
C GLU A 423 -46.50 52.07 41.84
N LYS A 424 -45.85 50.93 42.13
CA LYS A 424 -44.47 50.89 42.64
C LYS A 424 -43.47 51.46 41.65
N THR A 425 -43.61 51.11 40.37
CA THR A 425 -42.76 51.63 39.28
C THR A 425 -42.86 53.15 39.18
N LYS A 426 -44.08 53.71 39.26
CA LYS A 426 -44.28 55.17 39.26
C LYS A 426 -43.68 55.82 40.50
N ALA A 427 -43.83 55.22 41.68
CA ALA A 427 -43.19 55.71 42.91
C ALA A 427 -41.67 55.78 42.78
N PHE A 428 -41.06 54.75 42.21
CA PHE A 428 -39.62 54.68 41.98
C PHE A 428 -39.14 55.72 40.95
N LEU A 429 -39.79 55.82 39.77
CA LEU A 429 -39.44 56.79 38.73
C LEU A 429 -39.50 58.24 39.23
N MET A 430 -40.47 58.57 40.08
CA MET A 430 -40.55 59.90 40.68
C MET A 430 -39.34 60.19 41.60
N VAL A 431 -38.84 59.18 42.32
CA VAL A 431 -37.63 59.30 43.17
C VAL A 431 -36.36 59.32 42.34
N GLU A 432 -36.30 58.58 41.24
CA GLU A 432 -35.18 58.59 40.28
C GLU A 432 -35.03 59.97 39.62
N GLU A 433 -36.13 60.56 39.13
CA GLU A 433 -36.15 61.85 38.43
C GLU A 433 -35.75 63.03 39.35
N HIS A 434 -36.20 63.02 40.61
CA HIS A 434 -35.94 64.10 41.57
C HIS A 434 -34.72 63.80 42.46
N GLY A 435 -34.31 62.53 42.53
CA GLY A 435 -33.21 61.97 43.30
C GLY A 435 -33.42 61.88 44.82
N GLU A 436 -34.27 62.71 45.41
CA GLU A 436 -34.79 62.55 46.78
C GLU A 436 -36.22 63.09 46.84
N MET A 437 -37.13 62.40 47.52
CA MET A 437 -38.53 62.83 47.64
C MET A 437 -39.18 62.30 48.91
N SER A 438 -40.07 63.07 49.52
CA SER A 438 -40.72 62.66 50.77
C SER A 438 -41.83 61.63 50.53
N ILE A 439 -41.94 60.64 51.41
CA ILE A 439 -42.93 59.53 51.31
C ILE A 439 -44.37 60.05 51.24
N ARG A 440 -44.67 61.17 51.90
CA ARG A 440 -46.00 61.82 51.82
C ARG A 440 -46.27 62.46 50.47
N GLU A 441 -45.26 63.00 49.80
CA GLU A 441 -45.42 63.60 48.47
C GLU A 441 -45.65 62.52 47.41
N ILE A 442 -44.92 61.40 47.49
CA ILE A 442 -45.15 60.23 46.62
C ILE A 442 -46.56 59.65 46.83
N ALA A 443 -46.98 59.54 48.08
CA ALA A 443 -48.31 59.04 48.42
C ALA A 443 -49.42 59.94 47.87
N ARG A 444 -49.22 61.26 47.96
CA ARG A 444 -50.17 62.25 47.44
C ARG A 444 -50.23 62.23 45.91
N SER A 445 -49.10 62.12 45.22
CA SER A 445 -49.06 62.12 43.76
C SER A 445 -49.66 60.85 43.15
N LEU A 446 -49.52 59.71 43.84
CA LEU A 446 -50.03 58.42 43.39
C LEU A 446 -51.44 58.10 43.92
N GLY A 447 -51.98 58.91 44.84
CA GLY A 447 -53.32 58.70 45.40
C GLY A 447 -53.44 57.50 46.36
N VAL A 448 -52.31 57.04 46.91
CA VAL A 448 -52.24 55.90 47.83
C VAL A 448 -51.89 56.36 49.25
N ALA A 449 -52.17 55.51 50.25
CA ALA A 449 -51.83 55.83 51.64
C ALA A 449 -50.31 55.88 51.86
N PRO A 450 -49.77 56.83 52.65
CA PRO A 450 -48.33 56.90 52.94
C PRO A 450 -47.73 55.62 53.52
N ALA A 451 -48.51 54.83 54.25
CA ALA A 451 -48.08 53.54 54.77
C ALA A 451 -47.79 52.49 53.67
N ILE A 452 -48.47 52.59 52.52
CA ILE A 452 -48.26 51.71 51.36
C ILE A 452 -46.95 52.10 50.68
N VAL A 453 -46.70 53.40 50.49
CA VAL A 453 -45.43 53.92 49.95
C VAL A 453 -44.27 53.60 50.89
N MET A 454 -44.48 53.63 52.21
CA MET A 454 -43.46 53.22 53.19
C MET A 454 -43.08 51.74 53.03
N LYS A 455 -44.05 50.84 52.80
CA LYS A 455 -43.77 49.43 52.49
C LYS A 455 -43.00 49.28 51.17
N TRP A 456 -43.35 50.07 50.16
CA TRP A 456 -42.59 50.09 48.91
C TRP A 456 -41.17 50.63 49.10
N ALA A 457 -41.00 51.63 49.97
CA ALA A 457 -39.69 52.17 50.32
C ALA A 457 -38.82 51.14 51.08
N GLU A 458 -39.41 50.32 51.94
CA GLU A 458 -38.74 49.18 52.58
C GLU A 458 -38.34 48.11 51.55
N GLU A 459 -39.19 47.83 50.57
CA GLU A 459 -38.88 46.93 49.45
C GLU A 459 -37.77 47.51 48.54
N PHE A 460 -37.81 48.81 48.24
CA PHE A 460 -36.75 49.49 47.48
C PHE A 460 -35.41 49.49 48.23
N GLN A 461 -35.45 49.56 49.56
CA GLN A 461 -34.27 49.43 50.42
C GLN A 461 -33.74 47.99 50.43
N ALA A 462 -34.63 46.99 50.45
CA ALA A 462 -34.26 45.57 50.34
C ALA A 462 -33.65 45.24 48.97
N LEU A 463 -34.14 45.88 47.90
CA LEU A 463 -33.61 45.77 46.53
C LEU A 463 -32.35 46.63 46.30
N GLY A 464 -31.95 47.45 47.27
CA GLY A 464 -30.72 48.26 47.22
C GLY A 464 -30.77 49.46 46.26
N ILE A 465 -31.95 49.80 45.71
CA ILE A 465 -32.14 50.82 44.68
C ILE A 465 -32.48 52.22 45.24
N ALA A 466 -33.05 52.29 46.44
CA ALA A 466 -33.34 53.55 47.14
C ALA A 466 -33.37 53.33 48.66
N TRP A 467 -33.02 54.35 49.44
CA TRP A 467 -32.89 54.25 50.90
C TRP A 467 -33.76 55.29 51.60
N VAL A 468 -34.36 54.90 52.72
CA VAL A 468 -35.11 55.82 53.57
C VAL A 468 -34.14 56.56 54.50
N VAL A 469 -34.10 57.88 54.38
CA VAL A 469 -33.35 58.79 55.24
C VAL A 469 -34.34 59.55 56.13
N ASP A 470 -33.99 59.70 57.41
CA ASP A 470 -34.78 60.39 58.44
C ASP A 470 -36.22 59.87 58.64
N GLY A 471 -36.49 58.63 58.22
CA GLY A 471 -37.79 57.95 58.41
C GLY A 471 -38.96 58.52 57.59
N SER A 472 -38.71 59.51 56.73
CA SER A 472 -39.77 60.15 55.93
C SER A 472 -39.39 60.47 54.49
N THR A 473 -38.12 60.34 54.11
CA THR A 473 -37.62 60.73 52.79
C THR A 473 -36.95 59.56 52.11
N LEU A 474 -37.31 59.31 50.86
CA LEU A 474 -36.73 58.24 50.05
C LEU A 474 -35.71 58.85 49.08
N VAL A 475 -34.49 58.34 49.10
CA VAL A 475 -33.35 58.85 48.32
C VAL A 475 -32.85 57.77 47.37
N HIS A 476 -32.63 58.12 46.11
CA HIS A 476 -32.11 57.19 45.11
C HIS A 476 -30.65 56.80 45.40
N ARG A 477 -30.26 55.55 45.10
CA ARG A 477 -28.93 54.97 45.39
C ARG A 477 -27.77 55.87 44.95
N ASP A 478 -27.80 56.38 43.72
CA ASP A 478 -26.70 57.16 43.14
C ASP A 478 -26.46 58.51 43.85
N LYS A 479 -27.50 59.11 44.45
CA LYS A 479 -27.37 60.31 45.28
C LYS A 479 -26.88 60.02 46.71
N LEU A 480 -27.01 58.78 47.16
CA LEU A 480 -26.51 58.33 48.45
C LEU A 480 -25.02 57.99 48.39
N GLU A 481 -24.56 57.38 47.28
CA GLU A 481 -23.15 57.06 47.03
C GLU A 481 -22.29 58.32 46.75
N SER A 482 -22.89 59.40 46.22
CA SER A 482 -22.19 60.69 46.00
C SER A 482 -22.10 61.59 47.24
N LYS A 483 -22.80 61.25 48.33
CA LYS A 483 -22.73 61.94 49.64
C LYS A 483 -21.81 61.23 50.65
N LYS A 484 -21.30 60.04 50.33
CA LYS A 484 -20.23 59.33 51.07
C LYS A 484 -18.90 59.52 50.36
#